data_AF-A0A8T4WJW5-F1
#
_entry.id   AF-A0A8T4WJW5-F1
#
_cell.length_a   1.000
_cell.length_b   1.000
_cell.length_c   1.000
_cell.angle_alpha   90.00
_cell.angle_beta   90.00
_cell.angle_gamma   90.00
#
_symmetry.space_group_name_H-M   'P 1'
#
loop_
_entity.id
_entity.type
_entity.pdbx_description
1 polymer ?
#
loop_
_entity_poly.entity_id
_entity_poly.type
_entity_poly.pdbx_seq_one_letter_code
_entity_poly.pdbx_strand_id
1 'polypeptide(L)'
;MTEPIVYHVQEGRLVLMKDPGAFGKGDCYLVDGGDKIYLWIGPESTVDERFLTAAEAVMQDTARKGKADIDRIDGGDEPESFMTLFDDFEITDQDTASMLKKVRLETHEYKLWKVHREGDETFFAEVPLEESSLKSDDVFVLDAWDDIYVWRGKTATAREKFDGNIIARRYDAERVGVQDIELVEEGDEPEEFFESFG
;
A
#
# COMPACT_ATOMS: atom_id res chain seq x y z
N MET A 1 0.44 41.95 -8.04
CA MET A 1 0.92 40.77 -7.28
C MET A 1 1.59 39.87 -8.29
N THR A 2 2.73 39.28 -7.96
CA THR A 2 3.35 38.26 -8.84
C THR A 2 2.42 37.05 -8.89
N GLU A 3 2.13 36.57 -10.10
CA GLU A 3 1.38 35.33 -10.29
C GLU A 3 2.06 34.17 -9.54
N PRO A 4 1.28 33.30 -8.88
CA PRO A 4 1.87 32.17 -8.16
C PRO A 4 2.49 31.17 -9.13
N ILE A 5 3.57 30.52 -8.69
CA ILE A 5 4.17 29.40 -9.42
C ILE A 5 3.50 28.12 -8.93
N VAL A 6 2.89 27.34 -9.82
CA VAL A 6 2.21 26.09 -9.44
C VAL A 6 2.94 24.87 -9.99
N TYR A 7 3.16 23.91 -9.12
CA TYR A 7 3.67 22.58 -9.47
C TYR A 7 2.57 21.55 -9.25
N HIS A 8 2.27 20.76 -10.28
CA HIS A 8 1.45 19.56 -10.17
C HIS A 8 2.34 18.40 -9.78
N VAL A 9 1.99 17.65 -8.74
CA VAL A 9 2.63 16.38 -8.42
C VAL A 9 2.20 15.33 -9.43
N GLN A 10 3.16 14.79 -10.19
CA GLN A 10 2.92 13.71 -11.14
C GLN A 10 4.00 12.64 -11.00
N GLU A 11 3.60 11.39 -10.76
CA GLU A 11 4.49 10.22 -10.71
C GLU A 11 5.76 10.45 -9.85
N GLY A 12 5.58 11.06 -8.67
CA GLY A 12 6.67 11.33 -7.72
C GLY A 12 7.57 12.52 -8.10
N ARG A 13 7.10 13.44 -8.94
CA ARG A 13 7.84 14.65 -9.34
C ARG A 13 6.98 15.90 -9.30
N LEU A 14 7.62 17.05 -9.08
CA LEU A 14 7.00 18.36 -9.30
C LEU A 14 7.09 18.75 -10.78
N VAL A 15 5.94 18.88 -11.43
CA VAL A 15 5.82 19.34 -12.81
C VAL A 15 5.27 20.76 -12.82
N LEU A 16 6.08 21.70 -13.31
CA LEU A 16 5.68 23.11 -13.43
C LEU A 16 4.50 23.25 -14.39
N MET A 17 3.41 23.86 -13.92
CA MET A 17 2.27 24.21 -14.75
C MET A 17 2.56 25.47 -15.56
N LYS A 18 2.29 25.42 -16.87
CA LYS A 18 2.44 26.58 -17.76
C LYS A 18 1.28 27.56 -17.66
N ASP A 19 0.10 27.04 -17.32
CA ASP A 19 -1.16 27.77 -17.23
C ASP A 19 -1.92 27.26 -16.00
N PRO A 20 -1.64 27.81 -14.81
CA PRO A 20 -2.25 27.35 -13.56
C PRO A 20 -3.68 27.91 -13.37
N GLY A 21 -4.55 27.12 -12.74
CA GLY A 21 -5.93 27.52 -12.44
C GLY A 21 -6.88 26.34 -12.27
N ALA A 22 -6.62 25.24 -12.99
CA ALA A 22 -7.35 23.98 -12.84
C ALA A 22 -6.64 23.03 -11.85
N PHE A 23 -7.40 22.49 -10.90
CA PHE A 23 -6.92 21.57 -9.86
C PHE A 23 -7.74 20.27 -9.88
N GLY A 24 -7.08 19.14 -10.08
CA GLY A 24 -7.68 17.80 -10.12
C GLY A 24 -7.97 17.25 -8.73
N LYS A 25 -9.18 16.74 -8.49
CA LYS A 25 -9.57 16.14 -7.20
C LYS A 25 -8.72 14.93 -6.81
N GLY A 26 -8.19 14.20 -7.79
CA GLY A 26 -7.31 13.06 -7.58
C GLY A 26 -5.84 13.42 -7.39
N ASP A 27 -5.48 14.71 -7.48
CA ASP A 27 -4.09 15.14 -7.53
C ASP A 27 -3.69 16.02 -6.33
N CYS A 28 -2.40 16.31 -6.18
CA CYS A 28 -1.89 17.33 -5.27
C CYS A 28 -1.06 18.38 -6.02
N TYR A 29 -1.08 19.62 -5.50
CA TYR A 29 -0.38 20.75 -6.11
C TYR A 29 0.35 21.57 -5.05
N LEU A 30 1.54 22.03 -5.40
CA LEU A 30 2.32 22.96 -4.60
C LEU A 30 2.25 24.34 -5.26
N VAL A 31 1.64 25.30 -4.57
CA VAL A 31 1.46 26.68 -5.05
C VAL A 31 2.41 27.59 -4.29
N ASP A 32 3.37 28.17 -4.99
CA ASP A 32 4.34 29.11 -4.45
C ASP A 32 3.91 30.55 -4.74
N GLY A 33 3.35 31.21 -3.73
CA GLY A 33 2.96 32.62 -3.73
C GLY A 33 4.06 33.57 -3.22
N GLY A 34 5.31 33.11 -3.09
CA GLY A 34 6.44 33.90 -2.59
C GLY A 34 6.55 33.89 -1.05
N ASP A 35 5.81 34.77 -0.37
CA ASP A 35 5.81 34.80 1.10
C ASP A 35 4.92 33.71 1.71
N LYS A 36 4.08 33.07 0.89
CA LYS A 36 3.24 31.93 1.24
C LYS A 36 3.46 30.76 0.29
N ILE A 37 3.49 29.56 0.83
CA ILE A 37 3.49 28.30 0.09
C ILE A 37 2.21 27.55 0.47
N TYR A 38 1.42 27.16 -0.52
CA TYR A 38 0.19 26.42 -0.30
C TYR A 38 0.34 24.97 -0.78
N LEU A 39 -0.12 24.04 0.05
CA LEU A 39 -0.30 22.64 -0.31
C LEU A 39 -1.77 22.46 -0.63
N TRP A 40 -2.11 22.40 -1.90
CA TRP A 40 -3.47 22.04 -2.30
C TRP A 40 -3.57 20.51 -2.37
N ILE A 41 -4.46 19.94 -1.57
CA ILE A 41 -4.61 18.49 -1.39
C ILE A 41 -5.96 18.05 -1.95
N GLY A 42 -5.94 17.34 -3.08
CA GLY A 42 -7.15 16.77 -3.66
C GLY A 42 -7.79 15.73 -2.74
N PRO A 43 -9.12 15.70 -2.61
CA PRO A 43 -9.82 14.78 -1.71
C PRO A 43 -9.59 13.31 -2.09
N GLU A 44 -9.36 13.01 -3.37
CA GLU A 44 -9.17 11.67 -3.91
C GLU A 44 -7.69 11.32 -4.12
N SER A 45 -6.78 12.25 -3.83
CA SER A 45 -5.33 12.06 -3.99
C SER A 45 -4.74 10.93 -3.14
N THR A 46 -3.62 10.42 -3.61
CA THR A 46 -2.92 9.29 -3.00
C THR A 46 -1.88 9.73 -1.97
N VAL A 47 -1.46 8.78 -1.11
CA VAL A 47 -0.58 9.08 0.03
C VAL A 47 0.81 9.59 -0.40
N ASP A 48 1.32 9.09 -1.52
CA ASP A 48 2.60 9.50 -2.09
C ASP A 48 2.58 10.93 -2.61
N GLU A 49 1.49 11.36 -3.24
CA GLU A 49 1.35 12.73 -3.75
C GLU A 49 1.27 13.73 -2.60
N ARG A 50 0.47 13.42 -1.57
CA ARG A 50 0.37 14.21 -0.34
C ARG A 50 1.71 14.33 0.35
N PHE A 51 2.46 13.22 0.43
CA PHE A 51 3.79 13.19 1.02
C PHE A 51 4.77 14.09 0.27
N LEU A 52 4.86 13.96 -1.06
CA LEU A 52 5.78 14.77 -1.86
C LEU A 52 5.46 16.26 -1.75
N THR A 53 4.17 16.61 -1.84
CA THR A 53 3.71 18.01 -1.71
C THR A 53 4.17 18.61 -0.38
N ALA A 54 4.01 17.88 0.72
CA ALA A 54 4.43 18.33 2.05
C ALA A 54 5.95 18.43 2.21
N ALA A 55 6.69 17.42 1.73
CA ALA A 55 8.14 17.43 1.77
C ALA A 55 8.72 18.61 0.99
N GLU A 56 8.23 18.85 -0.23
CA GLU A 56 8.68 19.93 -1.10
C GLU A 56 8.34 21.31 -0.55
N ALA A 57 7.16 21.49 0.06
CA ALA A 57 6.83 22.75 0.73
C ALA A 57 7.85 23.10 1.83
N VAL A 58 8.21 22.12 2.66
CA VAL A 58 9.22 22.28 3.72
C VAL A 58 10.60 22.55 3.12
N MET A 59 10.98 21.87 2.03
CA MET A 59 12.26 22.11 1.36
C MET A 59 12.34 23.52 0.77
N GLN A 60 11.26 24.00 0.15
CA GLN A 60 11.20 25.35 -0.42
C GLN A 60 11.27 26.44 0.66
N ASP A 61 10.55 26.28 1.77
CA ASP A 61 10.66 27.22 2.90
C ASP A 61 12.05 27.17 3.56
N THR A 62 12.63 25.97 3.70
CA THR A 62 14.00 25.80 4.22
C THR A 62 15.00 26.54 3.34
N ALA A 63 14.87 26.48 2.00
CA ALA A 63 15.71 27.25 1.08
C ALA A 63 15.56 28.77 1.28
N ARG A 64 14.41 29.23 1.78
CA ARG A 64 14.12 30.63 2.16
C ARG A 64 14.49 30.96 3.61
N LYS A 65 15.10 30.01 4.33
CA LYS A 65 15.49 30.11 5.75
C LYS A 65 14.29 30.25 6.69
N GLY A 66 13.19 29.55 6.42
CA GLY A 66 12.03 29.52 7.32
C GLY A 66 11.22 30.82 7.31
N LYS A 67 11.12 31.47 6.16
CA LYS A 67 10.52 32.81 6.02
C LYS A 67 9.16 32.79 5.33
N ALA A 68 8.85 31.72 4.61
CA ALA A 68 7.54 31.57 4.00
C ALA A 68 6.58 30.96 5.00
N ASP A 69 5.33 31.39 4.97
CA ASP A 69 4.24 30.74 5.69
C ASP A 69 3.72 29.55 4.87
N ILE A 70 3.47 28.42 5.50
CA ILE A 70 3.02 27.20 4.82
C ILE A 70 1.56 26.93 5.20
N ASP A 71 0.66 27.04 4.22
CA ASP A 71 -0.76 26.81 4.40
C ASP A 71 -1.19 25.51 3.70
N ARG A 72 -2.01 24.69 4.36
CA ARG A 72 -2.69 23.55 3.72
C ARG A 72 -4.08 23.98 3.25
N ILE A 73 -4.39 23.65 2.01
CA ILE A 73 -5.69 23.87 1.38
C ILE A 73 -6.30 22.50 1.07
N ASP A 74 -7.46 22.21 1.65
CA ASP A 74 -8.21 20.99 1.36
C ASP A 74 -9.07 21.24 0.11
N GLY A 75 -8.90 20.41 -0.92
CA GLY A 75 -9.55 20.57 -2.22
C GLY A 75 -11.07 20.45 -2.13
N GLY A 76 -11.79 21.43 -2.66
CA GLY A 76 -13.24 21.60 -2.56
C GLY A 76 -13.71 22.48 -1.41
N ASP A 77 -12.81 22.84 -0.47
CA ASP A 77 -13.08 23.73 0.67
C ASP A 77 -12.12 24.95 0.65
N GLU A 78 -11.78 25.45 -0.54
CA GLU A 78 -10.80 26.52 -0.69
C GLU A 78 -11.28 27.86 -0.13
N PRO A 79 -10.44 28.61 0.61
CA PRO A 79 -10.76 29.97 1.00
C PRO A 79 -10.73 30.91 -0.20
N GLU A 80 -11.57 31.96 -0.19
CA GLU A 80 -11.58 33.00 -1.24
C GLU A 80 -10.19 33.62 -1.47
N SER A 81 -9.37 33.75 -0.42
CA SER A 81 -8.01 34.28 -0.53
C SER A 81 -7.06 33.40 -1.32
N PHE A 82 -7.34 32.10 -1.45
CA PHE A 82 -6.58 31.19 -2.30
C PHE A 82 -7.11 31.20 -3.73
N MET A 83 -8.44 31.09 -3.91
CA MET A 83 -9.05 31.07 -5.26
C MET A 83 -8.73 32.34 -6.06
N THR A 84 -8.69 33.49 -5.40
CA THR A 84 -8.36 34.79 -6.04
C THR A 84 -6.90 34.95 -6.45
N LEU A 85 -6.04 33.97 -6.19
CA LEU A 85 -4.67 33.93 -6.73
C LEU A 85 -4.64 33.59 -8.23
N PHE A 86 -5.73 33.05 -8.78
CA PHE A 86 -5.86 32.61 -10.16
C PHE A 86 -6.94 33.42 -10.87
N ASP A 87 -6.73 33.70 -12.16
CA ASP A 87 -7.72 34.41 -12.98
C ASP A 87 -8.99 33.58 -13.20
N ASP A 88 -8.81 32.27 -13.40
CA ASP A 88 -9.88 31.28 -13.50
C ASP A 88 -9.51 30.06 -12.64
N PHE A 89 -10.25 29.87 -11.54
CA PHE A 89 -10.05 28.75 -10.63
C PHE A 89 -11.11 27.67 -10.90
N GLU A 90 -10.66 26.47 -11.25
CA GLU A 90 -11.53 25.35 -11.59
C GLU A 90 -11.11 24.08 -10.85
N ILE A 91 -12.10 23.31 -10.38
CA ILE A 91 -11.90 21.95 -9.87
C ILE A 91 -12.28 20.95 -10.97
N THR A 92 -11.38 20.01 -11.25
CA THR A 92 -11.55 18.99 -12.29
C THR A 92 -11.52 17.58 -11.69
N ASP A 93 -11.94 16.58 -12.46
CA ASP A 93 -11.81 15.16 -12.10
C ASP A 93 -10.47 14.56 -12.57
N GLN A 94 -9.43 15.39 -12.77
CA GLN A 94 -8.08 14.91 -13.09
C GLN A 94 -7.50 14.13 -11.90
N ASP A 95 -6.83 13.02 -12.22
CA ASP A 95 -6.24 12.07 -11.27
C ASP A 95 -5.02 11.39 -11.90
N THR A 96 -3.82 11.67 -11.39
CA THR A 96 -2.57 11.05 -11.83
C THR A 96 -2.32 9.76 -11.06
N ALA A 97 -1.97 8.69 -11.77
CA ALA A 97 -1.77 7.40 -11.11
C ALA A 97 -0.63 7.43 -10.07
N SER A 98 -0.92 6.91 -8.87
CA SER A 98 0.06 6.75 -7.79
C SER A 98 1.31 5.99 -8.21
N MET A 99 2.45 6.43 -7.67
CA MET A 99 3.73 5.75 -7.85
C MET A 99 3.83 4.46 -7.03
N LEU A 100 3.01 4.31 -5.99
CA LEU A 100 2.99 3.12 -5.14
C LEU A 100 2.31 1.96 -5.88
N LYS A 101 2.89 0.77 -5.76
CA LYS A 101 2.34 -0.46 -6.37
C LYS A 101 1.90 -1.42 -5.26
N LYS A 102 0.76 -2.10 -5.47
CA LYS A 102 0.35 -3.22 -4.62
C LYS A 102 1.46 -4.27 -4.69
N VAL A 103 1.85 -4.82 -3.54
CA VAL A 103 2.77 -5.96 -3.49
C VAL A 103 2.13 -7.11 -4.26
N ARG A 104 2.91 -7.71 -5.16
CA ARG A 104 2.62 -8.95 -5.85
C ARG A 104 3.86 -9.79 -5.75
N LEU A 105 3.69 -11.04 -5.35
CA LEU A 105 4.77 -12.02 -5.29
C LEU A 105 4.68 -12.92 -6.51
N GLU A 106 5.83 -13.23 -7.10
CA GLU A 106 5.97 -14.37 -8.00
C GLU A 106 6.01 -15.68 -7.17
N THR A 107 5.67 -16.82 -7.77
CA THR A 107 5.60 -18.12 -7.04
C THR A 107 6.90 -18.48 -6.33
N HIS A 108 8.06 -18.15 -6.92
CA HIS A 108 9.37 -18.40 -6.32
C HIS A 108 9.64 -17.56 -5.04
N GLU A 109 8.78 -16.59 -4.71
CA GLU A 109 8.86 -15.76 -3.51
C GLU A 109 7.91 -16.25 -2.41
N TYR A 110 7.07 -17.24 -2.70
CA TYR A 110 6.17 -17.84 -1.72
C TYR A 110 6.95 -18.57 -0.63
N LYS A 111 6.32 -18.71 0.53
CA LYS A 111 6.95 -19.36 1.69
C LYS A 111 6.10 -20.52 2.16
N LEU A 112 6.75 -21.65 2.39
CA LEU A 112 6.12 -22.80 3.04
C LEU A 112 6.62 -22.90 4.48
N TRP A 113 5.67 -23.03 5.40
CA TRP A 113 5.96 -23.13 6.83
C TRP A 113 5.42 -24.44 7.39
N LYS A 114 6.27 -25.20 8.07
CA LYS A 114 5.86 -26.37 8.84
C LYS A 114 5.32 -25.95 10.20
N VAL A 115 4.15 -26.46 10.56
CA VAL A 115 3.49 -26.36 11.87
C VAL A 115 3.50 -27.75 12.51
N HIS A 116 4.31 -27.91 13.54
CA HIS A 116 4.47 -29.16 14.28
C HIS A 116 4.25 -28.93 15.77
N ARG A 117 3.77 -29.93 16.50
CA ARG A 117 3.60 -29.82 17.95
C ARG A 117 4.28 -30.97 18.68
N GLU A 118 5.23 -30.63 19.56
CA GLU A 118 5.85 -31.57 20.49
C GLU A 118 5.36 -31.26 21.91
N GLY A 119 4.53 -32.14 22.47
CA GLY A 119 3.90 -31.91 23.77
C GLY A 119 2.96 -30.71 23.77
N ASP A 120 3.29 -29.68 24.57
CA ASP A 120 2.50 -28.46 24.68
C ASP A 120 3.07 -27.30 23.85
N GLU A 121 4.21 -27.47 23.18
CA GLU A 121 4.86 -26.44 22.37
C GLU A 121 4.59 -26.64 20.88
N THR A 122 4.23 -25.54 20.20
CA THR A 122 4.03 -25.49 18.75
C THR A 122 5.26 -24.88 18.09
N PHE A 123 5.85 -25.62 17.16
CA PHE A 123 6.97 -25.24 16.33
C PHE A 123 6.48 -24.74 14.99
N PHE A 124 6.99 -23.59 14.58
CA PHE A 124 6.72 -22.96 13.29
C PHE A 124 8.05 -22.65 12.61
N ALA A 125 8.32 -23.30 11.48
CA ALA A 125 9.61 -23.20 10.80
C ALA A 125 9.44 -23.13 9.29
N GLU A 126 10.20 -22.24 8.64
CA GLU A 126 10.28 -22.17 7.18
C GLU A 126 10.94 -23.45 6.65
N VAL A 127 10.34 -24.04 5.61
CA VAL A 127 10.83 -25.21 4.92
C VAL A 127 10.96 -24.90 3.42
N PRO A 128 11.73 -25.69 2.66
CA PRO A 128 11.82 -25.51 1.21
C PRO A 128 10.42 -25.51 0.56
N LEU A 129 10.18 -24.56 -0.35
CA LEU A 129 8.96 -24.47 -1.15
C LEU A 129 8.99 -25.57 -2.23
N GLU A 130 8.64 -26.78 -1.83
CA GLU A 130 8.52 -27.95 -2.70
C GLU A 130 7.46 -28.90 -2.14
N GLU A 131 6.72 -29.58 -3.02
CA GLU A 131 5.73 -30.58 -2.61
C GLU A 131 6.33 -31.65 -1.71
N SER A 132 7.61 -31.98 -1.93
CA SER A 132 8.33 -33.01 -1.17
C SER A 132 8.51 -32.65 0.32
N SER A 133 8.38 -31.36 0.68
CA SER A 133 8.40 -30.88 2.07
C SER A 133 7.13 -31.26 2.84
N LEU A 134 6.00 -31.45 2.17
CA LEU A 134 4.71 -31.78 2.80
C LEU A 134 4.76 -33.17 3.42
N LYS A 135 4.68 -33.25 4.75
CA LYS A 135 4.70 -34.50 5.51
C LYS A 135 3.33 -34.77 6.13
N SER A 136 2.84 -35.98 5.91
CA SER A 136 1.50 -36.40 6.34
C SER A 136 1.23 -36.28 7.84
N ASP A 137 2.26 -36.26 8.68
CA ASP A 137 2.18 -36.17 10.14
C ASP A 137 2.13 -34.73 10.67
N ASP A 138 2.21 -33.72 9.79
CA ASP A 138 2.26 -32.31 10.17
C ASP A 138 1.28 -31.44 9.36
N VAL A 139 1.15 -30.18 9.79
CA VAL A 139 0.42 -29.14 9.06
C VAL A 139 1.42 -28.20 8.40
N PHE A 140 1.06 -27.66 7.24
CA PHE A 140 1.88 -26.70 6.53
C PHE A 140 1.04 -25.47 6.17
N VAL A 141 1.63 -24.29 6.32
CA VAL A 141 1.04 -23.02 5.89
C VAL A 141 1.84 -22.54 4.68
N LEU A 142 1.20 -22.53 3.52
CA LEU A 142 1.74 -21.95 2.31
C LEU A 142 1.25 -20.50 2.21
N ASP A 143 2.21 -19.59 2.22
CA ASP A 143 1.99 -18.16 2.12
C ASP A 143 2.26 -17.70 0.68
N ALA A 144 1.18 -17.52 -0.08
CA ALA A 144 1.15 -17.04 -1.46
C ALA A 144 0.73 -15.55 -1.55
N TRP A 145 0.99 -14.79 -0.48
CA TRP A 145 0.65 -13.37 -0.33
C TRP A 145 -0.84 -13.04 -0.28
N ASP A 146 -1.52 -13.08 -1.43
CA ASP A 146 -2.96 -12.81 -1.55
C ASP A 146 -3.77 -14.03 -1.08
N ASP A 147 -3.25 -15.24 -1.31
CA ASP A 147 -3.82 -16.51 -0.85
C ASP A 147 -2.96 -17.16 0.25
N ILE A 148 -3.61 -17.82 1.21
CA ILE A 148 -2.95 -18.54 2.30
C ILE A 148 -3.57 -19.94 2.41
N TYR A 149 -2.80 -20.97 2.07
CA TYR A 149 -3.26 -22.35 2.18
C TYR A 149 -2.78 -22.98 3.48
N VAL A 150 -3.69 -23.63 4.20
CA VAL A 150 -3.38 -24.46 5.37
C VAL A 150 -3.52 -25.91 4.95
N TRP A 151 -2.42 -26.50 4.49
CA TRP A 151 -2.35 -27.91 4.13
C TRP A 151 -2.27 -28.79 5.37
N ARG A 152 -3.12 -29.81 5.45
CA ARG A 152 -3.32 -30.63 6.63
C ARG A 152 -3.00 -32.08 6.31
N GLY A 153 -1.85 -32.55 6.83
CA GLY A 153 -1.48 -33.94 6.74
C GLY A 153 -2.55 -34.85 7.35
N LYS A 154 -2.75 -36.00 6.72
CA LYS A 154 -3.78 -37.00 7.10
C LYS A 154 -3.59 -37.55 8.51
N THR A 155 -2.35 -37.54 9.01
CA THR A 155 -1.97 -37.99 10.36
C THR A 155 -1.62 -36.85 11.32
N ALA A 156 -1.72 -35.59 10.88
CA ALA A 156 -1.48 -34.43 11.73
C ALA A 156 -2.54 -34.31 12.85
N THR A 157 -2.12 -33.80 14.00
CA THR A 157 -2.97 -33.70 15.18
C THR A 157 -4.00 -32.59 15.04
N ALA A 158 -5.14 -32.73 15.74
CA ALA A 158 -6.17 -31.68 15.77
C ALA A 158 -5.65 -30.34 16.32
N ARG A 159 -4.62 -30.37 17.18
CA ARG A 159 -3.98 -29.16 17.72
C ARG A 159 -3.12 -28.47 16.66
N GLU A 160 -2.32 -29.21 15.89
CA GLU A 160 -1.56 -28.62 14.77
C GLU A 160 -2.51 -28.01 13.72
N LYS A 161 -3.61 -28.69 13.40
CA LYS A 161 -4.63 -28.16 12.48
C LYS A 161 -5.28 -26.87 12.99
N PHE A 162 -5.48 -26.77 14.30
CA PHE A 162 -5.97 -25.55 14.94
C PHE A 162 -4.92 -24.44 14.90
N ASP A 163 -3.69 -24.74 15.32
CA ASP A 163 -2.59 -23.78 15.38
C ASP A 163 -2.25 -23.22 13.98
N GLY A 164 -2.21 -24.07 12.95
CA GLY A 164 -2.01 -23.64 11.56
C GLY A 164 -3.08 -22.66 11.06
N ASN A 165 -4.34 -22.88 11.44
CA ASN A 165 -5.43 -21.95 11.11
C ASN A 165 -5.29 -20.61 11.85
N ILE A 166 -4.87 -20.62 13.11
CA ILE A 166 -4.59 -19.38 13.85
C ILE A 166 -3.45 -18.60 13.21
N ILE A 167 -2.41 -19.28 12.74
CA ILE A 167 -1.29 -18.66 12.03
C ILE A 167 -1.77 -18.02 10.71
N ALA A 168 -2.55 -18.74 9.90
CA ALA A 168 -3.11 -18.18 8.67
C ALA A 168 -3.97 -16.93 8.91
N ARG A 169 -4.85 -16.97 9.92
CA ARG A 169 -5.67 -15.80 10.32
C ARG A 169 -4.84 -14.62 10.80
N ARG A 170 -3.67 -14.87 11.38
CA ARG A 170 -2.76 -13.81 11.78
C ARG A 170 -2.12 -13.13 10.57
N TYR A 171 -1.75 -13.90 9.54
CA TYR A 171 -1.24 -13.33 8.29
C TYR A 171 -2.27 -12.44 7.60
N ASP A 172 -3.52 -12.90 7.50
CA ASP A 172 -4.64 -12.08 6.99
C ASP A 172 -4.81 -10.78 7.81
N ALA A 173 -4.83 -10.89 9.14
CA ALA A 173 -4.98 -9.73 10.02
C ALA A 173 -3.80 -8.72 9.95
N GLU A 174 -2.60 -9.16 9.58
CA GLU A 174 -1.40 -8.30 9.52
C GLU A 174 -1.25 -7.59 8.16
N ARG A 175 -1.98 -8.03 7.11
CA ARG A 175 -1.87 -7.51 5.75
C ARG A 175 -3.01 -6.55 5.42
N VAL A 176 -2.72 -5.58 4.55
CA VAL A 176 -3.76 -4.68 4.02
C VAL A 176 -4.55 -5.41 2.96
N GLY A 177 -5.88 -5.34 3.04
CA GLY A 177 -6.79 -6.03 2.14
C GLY A 177 -7.47 -7.21 2.83
N VAL A 178 -7.92 -8.17 2.04
CA VAL A 178 -8.43 -9.46 2.51
C VAL A 178 -7.53 -10.52 1.88
N GLN A 179 -7.04 -11.47 2.66
CA GLN A 179 -6.36 -12.66 2.16
C GLN A 179 -7.29 -13.85 2.21
N ASP A 180 -7.33 -14.63 1.14
CA ASP A 180 -8.17 -15.81 1.05
C ASP A 180 -7.48 -16.97 1.76
N ILE A 181 -8.08 -17.43 2.87
CA ILE A 181 -7.57 -18.57 3.64
C ILE A 181 -8.29 -19.84 3.20
N GLU A 182 -7.55 -20.76 2.58
CA GLU A 182 -8.05 -22.05 2.16
C GLU A 182 -7.54 -23.17 3.06
N LEU A 183 -8.44 -24.06 3.49
CA LEU A 183 -8.09 -25.26 4.24
C LEU A 183 -7.98 -26.42 3.27
N VAL A 184 -6.78 -26.99 3.16
CA VAL A 184 -6.47 -28.05 2.21
C VAL A 184 -6.20 -29.34 2.98
N GLU A 185 -6.93 -30.42 2.71
CA GLU A 185 -6.69 -31.72 3.33
C GLU A 185 -5.85 -32.60 2.39
N GLU A 186 -4.89 -33.35 2.96
CA GLU A 186 -4.02 -34.24 2.17
C GLU A 186 -4.83 -35.24 1.33
N GLY A 187 -4.59 -35.25 0.02
CA GLY A 187 -5.27 -36.10 -0.96
C GLY A 187 -6.49 -35.46 -1.65
N ASP A 188 -6.94 -34.29 -1.18
CA ASP A 188 -8.03 -33.51 -1.76
C ASP A 188 -7.54 -32.09 -2.14
N GLU A 189 -6.26 -31.95 -2.49
CA GLU A 189 -5.68 -30.66 -2.85
C GLU A 189 -6.22 -30.12 -4.19
N PRO A 190 -6.61 -28.83 -4.27
CA PRO A 190 -7.00 -28.21 -5.54
C PRO A 190 -5.79 -28.00 -6.47
N GLU A 191 -6.05 -27.86 -7.76
CA GLU A 191 -5.00 -27.61 -8.76
C GLU A 191 -4.23 -26.31 -8.46
N GLU A 192 -4.93 -25.25 -8.05
CA GLU A 192 -4.35 -23.94 -7.71
C GLU A 192 -3.33 -24.02 -6.56
N PHE A 193 -3.51 -24.95 -5.61
CA PHE A 193 -2.53 -25.19 -4.55
C PHE A 193 -1.20 -25.71 -5.11
N PHE A 194 -1.23 -26.61 -6.10
CA PHE A 194 -0.02 -27.15 -6.70
C PHE A 194 0.68 -26.14 -7.62
N GLU A 195 -0.08 -25.28 -8.32
CA GLU A 195 0.48 -24.19 -9.14
C GLU A 195 1.38 -23.24 -8.33
N SER A 196 1.14 -23.13 -7.02
CA SER A 196 1.92 -22.30 -6.11
C SER A 196 3.36 -22.80 -5.87
N PHE A 197 3.69 -24.04 -6.25
CA PHE A 197 5.04 -24.60 -6.10
C PHE A 197 5.93 -24.38 -7.34
N GLY A 198 5.36 -23.88 -8.45
CA GLY A 198 6.08 -23.57 -9.70
C GLY A 198 6.06 -24.69 -10.74
#